data_AF-A0A7X0BR47-F1
#
_entry.id   AF-A0A7X0BR47-F1
#
_cell.length_a   1.000
_cell.length_b   1.000
_cell.length_c   1.000
_cell.angle_alpha   90.00
_cell.angle_beta   90.00
_cell.angle_gamma   90.00
#
_symmetry.space_group_name_H-M   'P 1'
#
loop_
_entity.id
_entity.type
_entity.pdbx_description
1 polymer ?
#
loop_
_entity_poly.entity_id
_entity_poly.type
_entity_poly.pdbx_seq_one_letter_code
_entity_poly.pdbx_strand_id
1 'polypeptide(L)' 'MRRSHDALEASTLSVEKSTGEVHLRHHVTPEGVYRGRKVIDKDAAE' A
#
# COMPACT_ATOMS: atom_id res chain seq x y z
N MET A 1 -13.61 31.51 11.53
CA MET A 1 -12.49 30.95 10.73
C MET A 1 -13.08 30.20 9.55
N ARG A 2 -12.70 30.52 8.31
CA ARG A 2 -13.33 29.93 7.10
C ARG A 2 -12.67 28.62 6.63
N ARG A 3 -11.37 28.45 6.87
CA ARG A 3 -10.55 27.34 6.34
C ARG A 3 -9.99 26.40 7.41
N SER A 4 -10.58 26.40 8.61
CA SER A 4 -10.09 25.56 9.72
C SER A 4 -10.25 24.06 9.48
N HIS A 5 -11.05 23.66 8.48
CA HIS A 5 -11.33 22.26 8.15
C HIS A 5 -10.82 21.85 6.74
N ASP A 6 -10.07 22.71 6.05
CA ASP A 6 -9.59 22.44 4.67
C ASP A 6 -8.34 21.53 4.65
N ALA A 7 -8.08 20.78 5.72
CA ALA A 7 -6.92 19.90 5.81
C ALA A 7 -7.17 18.59 5.07
N LEU A 8 -6.14 18.09 4.38
CA LEU A 8 -6.15 16.75 3.79
C LEU A 8 -5.83 15.70 4.86
N GLU A 9 -6.45 14.54 4.75
CA GLU A 9 -6.19 13.40 5.62
C GLU A 9 -5.14 12.45 5.02
N ALA A 10 -4.26 11.94 5.87
CA ALA A 10 -3.26 10.97 5.46
C ALA A 10 -3.86 9.56 5.31
N SER A 11 -3.47 8.84 4.26
CA SER A 11 -3.85 7.44 4.09
C SER A 11 -3.16 6.53 5.10
N THR A 12 -3.84 5.47 5.55
CA THR A 12 -3.23 4.46 6.42
C THR A 12 -2.27 3.55 5.63
N LEU A 13 -0.98 3.69 5.91
CA LEU A 13 0.08 2.86 5.34
C LEU A 13 0.43 1.69 6.28
N SER A 14 0.93 0.59 5.72
CA SER A 14 1.39 -0.60 6.43
C SER A 14 2.65 -1.13 5.75
N VAL A 15 3.46 -1.87 6.49
CA VAL A 15 4.69 -2.47 5.98
C VAL A 15 4.45 -3.96 5.77
N GLU A 16 4.79 -4.46 4.59
CA GLU A 16 4.72 -5.88 4.26
C GLU A 16 5.83 -6.64 5.03
N LYS A 17 5.49 -7.78 5.62
CA LYS A 17 6.38 -8.48 6.56
C LYS A 17 7.51 -9.26 5.88
N SER A 18 7.29 -9.76 4.67
CA SER A 18 8.24 -10.56 3.91
C SER A 18 9.22 -9.73 3.07
N THR A 19 8.79 -8.62 2.46
CA THR A 19 9.62 -7.77 1.60
C THR A 19 10.03 -6.44 2.25
N GLY A 20 9.32 -6.02 3.31
CA GLY A 20 9.58 -4.72 3.96
C GLY A 20 9.05 -3.51 3.19
N GLU A 21 8.28 -3.72 2.12
CA GLU A 21 7.70 -2.65 1.32
C GLU A 21 6.54 -1.95 2.03
N VAL A 22 6.37 -0.65 1.77
CA VAL A 22 5.22 0.12 2.25
C VAL A 22 4.06 -0.01 1.26
N HIS A 23 2.89 -0.35 1.77
CA HIS A 23 1.66 -0.45 1.00
C HIS A 23 0.47 0.13 1.75
N LEU A 24 -0.63 0.39 1.03
CA LEU A 24 -1.90 0.75 1.65
C LEU A 24 -2.42 -0.42 2.49
N ARG A 25 -2.98 -0.13 3.67
CA ARG A 25 -3.52 -1.18 4.54
C ARG A 25 -4.61 -1.97 3.82
N HIS A 26 -4.46 -3.30 3.78
CA HIS A 26 -5.32 -4.26 3.05
C HIS A 26 -5.21 -4.26 1.52
N HIS A 27 -4.22 -3.57 0.96
CA HIS A 27 -3.89 -3.65 -0.46
C HIS A 27 -2.67 -4.53 -0.69
N VAL A 28 -2.56 -5.04 -1.92
CA VAL A 28 -1.37 -5.74 -2.42
C VAL A 28 -0.23 -4.73 -2.60
N THR A 29 1.00 -5.14 -2.32
CA THR A 29 2.18 -4.30 -2.55
C THR A 29 2.41 -4.04 -4.04
N PRO A 30 3.22 -3.02 -4.40
CA PRO A 30 3.61 -2.79 -5.79
C PRO A 30 4.25 -4.02 -6.45
N GLU A 31 4.97 -4.85 -5.69
CA GLU A 31 5.59 -6.10 -6.15
C GLU A 31 4.63 -7.30 -6.20
N GLY A 32 3.34 -7.08 -5.92
CA GLY A 32 2.33 -8.13 -6.05
C GLY A 32 2.22 -9.05 -4.82
N VAL A 33 2.79 -8.67 -3.68
CA VAL A 33 2.76 -9.46 -2.44
C VAL A 33 1.65 -8.98 -1.50
N TYR A 34 0.95 -9.91 -0.85
CA TYR A 34 0.02 -9.60 0.22
C TYR A 34 0.06 -10.67 1.29
N ARG A 35 0.28 -10.25 2.55
CA ARG A 35 0.37 -11.15 3.72
C ARG A 35 1.36 -12.30 3.49
N GLY A 36 2.55 -11.99 2.96
CA GLY A 36 3.62 -12.96 2.71
C GLY A 36 3.37 -13.93 1.54
N ARG A 37 2.37 -13.68 0.68
CA ARG A 37 2.11 -14.49 -0.52
C ARG A 37 2.22 -13.62 -1.76
N LYS A 38 2.93 -14.08 -2.80
CA LYS A 38 2.92 -13.47 -4.14
C LYS A 38 1.55 -13.77 -4.78
N VAL A 39 0.73 -12.74 -4.92
CA VAL A 39 -0.64 -12.82 -5.46
C VAL A 39 -0.66 -12.42 -6.93
N ILE A 40 0.21 -11.50 -7.32
CA ILE A 40 0.34 -11.03 -8.71
C ILE A 40 1.76 -11.36 -9.16
N ASP A 41 1.87 -12.06 -10.30
CA ASP A 41 3.15 -12.22 -10.97
C ASP A 41 3.36 -11.09 -11.97
N LYS A 42 4.07 -10.05 -11.52
CA LYS A 42 4.34 -8.88 -12.36
C LYS A 42 5.33 -9.17 -13.49
N ASP A 43 6.22 -10.16 -13.32
CA ASP A 43 7.22 -10.53 -14.32
C ASP A 43 6.60 -11.17 -15.58
N ALA A 44 5.37 -11.68 -15.48
CA ALA A 44 4.66 -12.30 -16.59
C ALA A 44 3.89 -11.30 -17.47
N ALA A 45 3.85 -10.02 -17.10
CA ALA A 45 3.04 -8.99 -17.76
C ALA A 45 3.87 -8.00 -18.61
N GLU A 46 5.18 -8.24 -18.77
CA GLU A 46 6.07 -7.52 -19.70
C GLU A 46 6.42 -8.37 -20.94
#